data_AF-A0A9P4IKM8-F1
#
_entry.id   AF-A0A9P4IKM8-F1
#
_cell.length_a   1.000
_cell.length_b   1.000
_cell.length_c   1.000
_cell.angle_alpha   90.00
_cell.angle_beta   90.00
_cell.angle_gamma   90.00
#
_symmetry.space_group_name_H-M   'P 1'
#
loop_
_entity.id
_entity.type
_entity.pdbx_description
1 polymer ?
#
loop_
_entity_poly.entity_id
_entity_poly.type
_entity_poly.pdbx_seq_one_letter_code
_entity_poly.pdbx_strand_id
1 'polypeptide(L)'
;MFIDEKEDDDDMHMPLPDDDIRFKPRLRDHFTRENACSTVGLILMLVGLLFIFVVLPVLFNTGAVTFTYAYETPLDQMPGFGKPEQWAIVNDRKYPFLQNIRTKLIDKATPKSAYTRKSFDGPDLQLVFSDEFNDNNRTFYEGDDPYWFAGDFWYGATQDLDWYDPDAVTTWDGKLEIRLDAFKNHDLNFRSGMLNSWNQLCFKGGAFEVGISLPGPAGIMGLWPGAWTMGNLGRPGYLSTTDGLWPYTYNDCDAGITPNQSSPDGISHLPGQRLPSCACEGEDHPTPGTGRGAPEIDILEASASYQVKDLGVITQSFQVAPFDPWYYPDYEYMSFPTQNISYTNTYTGGPFQQAVSGTTTLNNDWYDGKEYQKYSFEYRPGTGKDGWITWYVGDDVMFTMDGRAIRQNGNVGDRVVSEEPMSMILNLGFSNSWVAIDWQDLKFPTIMRVDYVRLYQPEGETMITCDPPGYETTQYIADHMDAYTNPNWTKWDQTGYGWPKHKLNNPGCEVGSSSP
;
A
#
# COMPACT_ATOMS: atom_id res chain seq x y z
N MET A 1 14.79 -11.34 -87.42
CA MET A 1 13.38 -11.72 -87.65
C MET A 1 12.54 -10.57 -87.15
N PHE A 2 11.65 -10.08 -88.00
CA PHE A 2 10.77 -8.93 -87.77
C PHE A 2 9.71 -9.30 -86.72
N ILE A 3 9.45 -8.42 -85.74
CA ILE A 3 8.50 -8.66 -84.62
C ILE A 3 7.18 -7.88 -84.79
N ASP A 4 7.03 -7.08 -85.86
CA ASP A 4 5.82 -6.25 -86.07
C ASP A 4 5.07 -6.64 -87.36
N GLU A 5 4.58 -7.89 -87.45
CA GLU A 5 3.53 -8.24 -88.43
C GLU A 5 2.17 -8.29 -87.71
N LYS A 6 1.19 -7.55 -88.25
CA LYS A 6 -0.18 -7.49 -87.75
C LYS A 6 -0.81 -8.89 -87.79
N GLU A 7 -1.30 -9.40 -86.66
CA GLU A 7 -2.02 -10.68 -86.57
C GLU A 7 -3.51 -10.48 -86.92
N ASP A 8 -4.17 -11.51 -87.46
CA ASP A 8 -5.55 -11.44 -87.96
C ASP A 8 -6.60 -11.14 -86.87
N ASP A 9 -6.25 -11.31 -85.59
CA ASP A 9 -7.12 -11.07 -84.42
C ASP A 9 -6.86 -9.74 -83.69
N ASP A 10 -5.87 -8.95 -84.14
CA ASP A 10 -5.55 -7.64 -83.56
C ASP A 10 -6.77 -6.68 -83.57
N ASP A 11 -7.64 -6.80 -84.58
CA ASP A 11 -8.86 -5.98 -84.72
C ASP A 11 -9.94 -6.29 -83.65
N MET A 12 -9.86 -7.42 -82.92
CA MET A 12 -10.76 -7.74 -81.80
C MET A 12 -10.17 -7.43 -80.43
N HIS A 13 -8.86 -7.23 -80.34
CA HIS A 13 -8.14 -7.09 -79.07
C HIS A 13 -7.59 -5.68 -78.83
N MET A 14 -7.58 -4.82 -79.85
CA MET A 14 -7.16 -3.42 -79.72
C MET A 14 -8.35 -2.47 -79.83
N PRO A 15 -8.50 -1.51 -78.89
CA PRO A 15 -9.58 -0.53 -78.93
C PRO A 15 -9.49 0.31 -80.20
N LEU A 16 -10.57 0.36 -80.97
CA LEU A 16 -10.63 1.17 -82.19
C LEU A 16 -10.82 2.65 -81.82
N PRO A 17 -10.28 3.60 -82.62
CA PRO A 17 -10.39 5.03 -82.35
C PRO A 17 -11.83 5.56 -82.26
N ASP A 18 -12.83 4.80 -82.73
CA ASP A 18 -14.25 5.14 -82.72
C ASP A 18 -15.07 4.36 -81.66
N ASP A 19 -14.47 3.48 -80.86
CA ASP A 19 -15.18 2.69 -79.84
C ASP A 19 -15.87 3.60 -78.80
N ASP A 20 -15.21 4.68 -78.42
CA ASP A 20 -15.71 5.73 -77.50
C ASP A 20 -16.96 6.46 -78.03
N ILE A 21 -17.19 6.39 -79.35
CA ILE A 21 -18.31 7.02 -80.05
C ILE A 21 -19.39 5.97 -80.34
N ARG A 22 -18.99 4.76 -80.71
CA ARG A 22 -19.86 3.68 -81.18
C ARG A 22 -20.54 2.94 -80.04
N PHE A 23 -19.85 2.74 -78.92
CA PHE A 23 -20.36 2.03 -77.74
C PHE A 23 -20.77 2.95 -76.59
N LYS A 24 -20.77 4.27 -76.81
CA LYS A 24 -21.23 5.23 -75.81
C LYS A 24 -22.70 4.98 -75.45
N PRO A 25 -23.01 4.59 -74.20
CA PRO A 25 -24.38 4.34 -73.79
C PRO A 25 -25.20 5.61 -74.00
N ARG A 26 -26.31 5.47 -74.72
CA ARG A 26 -27.24 6.57 -74.98
C ARG A 26 -28.24 6.63 -73.83
N LEU A 27 -28.88 7.78 -73.63
CA LEU A 27 -29.89 7.95 -72.57
C LEU A 27 -30.99 6.87 -72.63
N ARG A 28 -31.32 6.36 -73.83
CA ARG A 28 -32.31 5.29 -74.02
C ARG A 28 -31.89 3.95 -73.43
N ASP A 29 -30.59 3.67 -73.35
CA ASP A 29 -30.05 2.42 -72.82
C ASP A 29 -30.15 2.36 -71.28
N HIS A 30 -30.27 3.52 -70.61
CA HIS A 30 -30.57 3.60 -69.19
C HIS A 30 -32.05 3.32 -68.85
N PHE A 31 -32.96 3.46 -69.82
CA PHE A 31 -34.40 3.22 -69.65
C PHE A 31 -34.87 1.90 -70.28
N THR A 32 -33.97 0.91 -70.38
CA THR A 32 -34.38 -0.46 -70.72
C THR A 32 -35.21 -1.04 -69.57
N ARG A 33 -36.13 -1.96 -69.91
CA ARG A 33 -37.01 -2.60 -68.93
C ARG A 33 -36.23 -3.30 -67.81
N GLU A 34 -35.06 -3.84 -68.14
CA GLU A 34 -34.15 -4.49 -67.20
C GLU A 34 -33.52 -3.48 -66.23
N ASN A 35 -32.99 -2.36 -66.72
CA ASN A 35 -32.41 -1.31 -65.87
C ASN A 35 -33.45 -0.62 -64.98
N ALA A 36 -34.67 -0.43 -65.49
CA ALA A 36 -35.77 0.09 -64.69
C ALA A 36 -36.15 -0.87 -63.54
N CYS A 37 -36.20 -2.18 -63.81
CA CYS A 37 -36.48 -3.20 -62.79
C CYS A 37 -35.38 -3.23 -61.72
N SER A 38 -34.11 -3.19 -62.11
CA SER A 38 -32.98 -3.15 -61.19
C SER A 38 -32.97 -1.88 -60.32
N THR A 39 -33.31 -0.73 -60.90
CA THR A 39 -33.38 0.54 -60.17
C THR A 39 -34.51 0.54 -59.13
N VAL A 40 -35.67 -0.02 -59.46
CA VAL A 40 -36.78 -0.20 -58.50
C VAL A 40 -36.37 -1.15 -57.37
N GLY A 41 -35.66 -2.24 -57.70
CA GLY A 41 -35.11 -3.16 -56.70
C GLY A 41 -34.14 -2.49 -55.74
N LEU A 42 -33.25 -1.64 -56.26
CA LEU A 42 -32.30 -0.86 -55.44
C LEU A 42 -33.02 0.11 -54.50
N ILE A 43 -34.06 0.80 -54.98
CA ILE A 43 -34.86 1.72 -54.16
C ILE A 43 -35.56 0.96 -53.02
N LEU A 44 -36.16 -0.20 -53.31
CA LEU A 44 -36.81 -1.02 -52.28
C LEU A 44 -35.81 -1.52 -51.23
N MET A 45 -34.62 -1.93 -51.65
CA MET A 45 -33.55 -2.35 -50.74
C MET A 45 -33.11 -1.20 -49.82
N LEU A 46 -32.92 0.00 -50.37
CA LEU A 46 -32.54 1.20 -49.60
C LEU A 46 -33.62 1.59 -48.60
N VAL A 47 -34.90 1.53 -48.98
CA VAL A 47 -36.02 1.79 -48.07
C VAL A 47 -36.08 0.74 -46.96
N GLY A 48 -35.85 -0.54 -47.28
CA GLY A 48 -35.78 -1.61 -46.28
C GLY A 48 -34.65 -1.40 -45.28
N LEU A 49 -33.46 -1.02 -45.74
CA LEU A 49 -32.33 -0.69 -44.88
C LEU A 49 -32.60 0.51 -43.97
N LEU A 50 -33.17 1.59 -44.53
CA LEU A 50 -33.58 2.75 -43.73
C LEU A 50 -34.62 2.38 -42.68
N PHE A 51 -35.54 1.46 -42.99
CA PHE A 51 -36.51 1.00 -42.01
C PHE A 51 -35.84 0.25 -40.86
N ILE A 52 -34.91 -0.67 -41.15
CA ILE A 52 -34.21 -1.48 -40.13
C ILE A 52 -33.28 -0.61 -39.27
N PHE A 53 -32.53 0.31 -39.87
CA PHE A 53 -31.47 1.04 -39.16
C PHE A 53 -31.89 2.42 -38.63
N VAL A 54 -33.02 2.98 -39.08
CA VAL A 54 -33.51 4.29 -38.64
C VAL A 54 -34.90 4.20 -38.03
N VAL A 55 -35.87 3.66 -38.76
CA VAL A 55 -37.27 3.68 -38.32
C VAL A 55 -37.50 2.73 -37.13
N LEU A 56 -36.99 1.49 -37.20
CA LEU A 56 -37.18 0.48 -36.17
C LEU A 56 -36.56 0.90 -34.81
N PRO A 57 -35.32 1.42 -34.74
CA PRO A 57 -34.76 1.94 -33.49
C PRO A 57 -35.54 3.13 -32.91
N VAL A 58 -36.06 4.02 -33.76
CA VAL A 58 -36.89 5.16 -33.31
C VAL A 58 -38.21 4.67 -32.73
N LEU A 59 -38.88 3.72 -33.40
CA LEU A 59 -40.12 3.11 -32.89
C LEU A 59 -39.89 2.37 -31.57
N PHE A 60 -38.74 1.73 -31.41
CA PHE A 60 -38.35 1.07 -30.16
C PHE A 60 -38.09 2.09 -29.03
N ASN A 61 -37.28 3.12 -29.30
CA ASN A 61 -36.92 4.12 -28.29
C ASN A 61 -38.10 5.01 -27.88
N THR A 62 -39.08 5.19 -28.76
CA THR A 62 -40.33 5.90 -28.44
C THR A 62 -41.37 5.02 -27.77
N GLY A 63 -41.11 3.71 -27.61
CA GLY A 63 -42.02 2.75 -27.00
C GLY A 63 -43.26 2.43 -27.85
N ALA A 64 -43.26 2.81 -29.13
CA ALA A 64 -44.39 2.56 -30.04
C ALA A 64 -44.50 1.09 -30.46
N VAL A 65 -43.40 0.32 -30.38
CA VAL A 65 -43.35 -1.13 -30.63
C VAL A 65 -42.50 -1.78 -29.54
N THR A 66 -43.08 -2.75 -28.84
CA THR A 66 -42.38 -3.63 -27.89
C THR A 66 -42.34 -5.05 -28.46
N PHE A 67 -41.15 -5.66 -28.51
CA PHE A 67 -41.05 -7.10 -28.76
C PHE A 67 -41.27 -7.82 -27.44
N THR A 68 -42.37 -8.56 -27.32
CA THR A 68 -42.50 -9.58 -26.29
C THR A 68 -41.89 -10.87 -26.82
N TYR A 69 -40.62 -11.13 -26.50
CA TYR A 69 -40.04 -12.44 -26.73
C TYR A 69 -40.66 -13.42 -25.74
N ALA A 70 -41.18 -14.57 -26.22
CA ALA A 70 -41.81 -15.59 -25.39
C ALA A 70 -40.88 -16.24 -24.34
N TYR A 71 -39.59 -15.91 -24.36
CA TYR A 71 -38.55 -16.39 -23.44
C TYR A 71 -37.87 -15.28 -22.64
N GLU A 72 -38.32 -14.02 -22.76
CA GLU A 72 -37.90 -12.97 -21.84
C GLU A 72 -38.82 -12.99 -20.62
N THR A 73 -38.26 -13.33 -19.46
CA THR A 73 -38.91 -13.07 -18.19
C THR A 73 -38.91 -11.55 -17.99
N PRO A 74 -40.08 -10.90 -17.92
CA PRO A 74 -40.16 -9.47 -17.62
C PRO A 74 -39.35 -9.15 -16.36
N LEU A 75 -38.67 -8.00 -16.34
CA LEU A 75 -37.75 -7.62 -15.26
C LEU A 75 -38.44 -7.74 -13.89
N ASP A 76 -39.72 -7.37 -13.80
CA ASP A 76 -40.61 -7.46 -12.63
C ASP A 76 -40.96 -8.88 -12.16
N GLN A 77 -40.61 -9.89 -12.95
CA GLN A 77 -40.83 -11.31 -12.67
C GLN A 77 -39.50 -12.06 -12.41
N MET A 78 -38.35 -11.36 -12.47
CA MET A 78 -37.07 -11.95 -12.09
C MET A 78 -36.94 -12.09 -10.56
N PRO A 79 -36.42 -13.21 -10.05
CA PRO A 79 -36.13 -13.36 -8.63
C PRO A 79 -35.10 -12.31 -8.19
N GLY A 80 -35.49 -11.41 -7.28
CA GLY A 80 -34.66 -10.30 -6.82
C GLY A 80 -35.04 -8.93 -7.39
N PHE A 81 -36.03 -8.83 -8.29
CA PHE A 81 -36.56 -7.56 -8.74
C PHE A 81 -37.56 -7.00 -7.71
N GLY A 82 -37.03 -6.59 -6.56
CA GLY A 82 -37.71 -5.77 -5.58
C GLY A 82 -37.53 -4.28 -5.90
N LYS A 83 -38.39 -3.44 -5.32
CA LYS A 83 -38.08 -2.01 -5.19
C LYS A 83 -36.69 -1.89 -4.55
N PRO A 84 -35.81 -0.99 -5.03
CA PRO A 84 -34.53 -0.76 -4.39
C PRO A 84 -34.78 -0.53 -2.90
N GLU A 85 -34.09 -1.31 -2.07
CA GLU A 85 -34.14 -1.15 -0.63
C GLU A 85 -33.78 0.29 -0.28
N GLN A 86 -34.46 0.91 0.71
CA GLN A 86 -34.18 2.32 1.04
C GLN A 86 -32.72 2.58 1.45
N TRP A 87 -31.99 1.54 1.87
CA TRP A 87 -30.57 1.61 2.21
C TRP A 87 -29.64 1.47 0.99
N ALA A 88 -30.14 1.01 -0.16
CA ALA A 88 -29.38 0.77 -1.39
C ALA A 88 -29.50 1.92 -2.39
N ILE A 89 -29.57 3.16 -1.91
CA ILE A 89 -29.40 4.35 -2.76
C ILE A 89 -27.89 4.53 -2.93
N VAL A 90 -27.33 4.01 -4.03
CA VAL A 90 -25.99 4.45 -4.45
C VAL A 90 -26.11 5.93 -4.73
N ASN A 91 -25.41 6.69 -3.90
CA ASN A 91 -25.37 8.13 -3.85
C ASN A 91 -25.58 8.84 -5.22
N ASP A 92 -26.74 9.49 -5.40
CA ASP A 92 -27.08 10.29 -6.59
C ASP A 92 -26.38 11.68 -6.62
N ARG A 93 -25.35 11.88 -5.78
CA ARG A 93 -24.53 13.09 -5.79
C ARG A 93 -23.57 13.02 -6.95
N LYS A 94 -23.69 14.01 -7.84
CA LYS A 94 -22.65 14.35 -8.80
C LYS A 94 -21.46 14.94 -8.05
N TYR A 95 -20.38 14.17 -7.94
CA TYR A 95 -19.10 14.68 -7.44
C TYR A 95 -18.45 15.55 -8.52
N PRO A 96 -18.02 16.78 -8.20
CA PRO A 96 -17.27 17.59 -9.15
C PRO A 96 -15.94 16.89 -9.47
N PHE A 97 -15.67 16.65 -10.76
CA PHE A 97 -14.40 16.06 -11.20
C PHE A 97 -13.22 16.94 -10.78
N LEU A 98 -12.24 16.33 -10.09
CA LEU A 98 -10.89 16.83 -9.78
C LEU A 98 -10.75 18.11 -8.94
N GLN A 99 -11.83 18.77 -8.50
CA GLN A 99 -11.73 20.02 -7.71
C GLN A 99 -11.36 19.79 -6.24
N ASN A 100 -11.61 18.60 -5.71
CA ASN A 100 -11.38 18.27 -4.30
C ASN A 100 -10.10 17.46 -4.06
N ILE A 101 -9.24 17.29 -5.08
CA ILE A 101 -7.96 16.62 -4.89
C ILE A 101 -7.04 17.52 -4.09
N ARG A 102 -6.61 17.02 -2.93
CA ARG A 102 -5.64 17.68 -2.10
C ARG A 102 -4.26 17.66 -2.78
N THR A 103 -3.65 18.83 -2.94
CA THR A 103 -2.33 18.97 -3.61
C THR A 103 -1.22 19.46 -2.70
N LYS A 104 -1.50 19.70 -1.42
CA LYS A 104 -0.55 20.25 -0.44
C LYS A 104 -0.29 19.23 0.66
N LEU A 105 0.98 19.12 1.04
CA LEU A 105 1.45 18.25 2.12
C LEU A 105 0.91 18.66 3.50
N ILE A 106 0.70 19.96 3.74
CA ILE A 106 0.12 20.45 4.99
C ILE A 106 -1.38 20.70 4.80
N ASP A 107 -2.20 20.09 5.66
CA ASP A 107 -3.64 20.29 5.70
C ASP A 107 -3.95 21.76 6.04
N LYS A 108 -4.91 22.34 5.32
CA LYS A 108 -5.41 23.70 5.56
C LYS A 108 -6.00 23.87 6.97
N ALA A 109 -6.51 22.80 7.56
CA ALA A 109 -7.13 22.80 8.88
C ALA A 109 -6.11 22.69 10.02
N THR A 110 -4.84 22.38 9.73
CA THR A 110 -3.83 22.22 10.78
C THR A 110 -3.65 23.51 11.58
N PRO A 111 -3.79 23.47 12.92
CA PRO A 111 -3.68 24.65 13.75
C PRO A 111 -2.26 25.23 13.71
N LYS A 112 -2.13 26.56 13.77
CA LYS A 112 -0.83 27.23 13.72
C LYS A 112 0.10 26.87 14.88
N SER A 113 -0.44 26.44 16.02
CA SER A 113 0.34 25.92 17.14
C SER A 113 1.06 24.61 16.82
N ALA A 114 0.59 23.84 15.83
CA ALA A 114 1.18 22.57 15.41
C ALA A 114 2.19 22.72 14.26
N TYR A 115 2.59 23.94 13.89
CA TYR A 115 3.60 24.14 12.83
C TYR A 115 5.04 23.90 13.32
N THR A 116 5.23 23.83 14.63
CA THR A 116 6.53 23.67 15.27
C THR A 116 6.45 22.66 16.40
N ARG A 117 7.45 21.79 16.52
CA ARG A 117 7.58 20.80 17.59
C ARG A 117 8.98 20.89 18.19
N LYS A 118 9.11 20.69 19.51
CA LYS A 118 10.44 20.56 20.13
C LYS A 118 11.09 19.25 19.69
N SER A 119 12.33 19.33 19.24
CA SER A 119 13.14 18.14 18.96
C SER A 119 13.66 17.52 20.26
N PHE A 120 13.91 16.22 20.24
CA PHE A 120 14.67 15.53 21.28
C PHE A 120 16.08 16.10 21.45
N ASP A 121 16.79 16.24 20.32
CA ASP A 121 18.19 16.65 20.27
C ASP A 121 18.42 17.56 19.05
N GLY A 122 18.45 18.88 19.30
CA GLY A 122 18.74 19.88 18.27
C GLY A 122 17.74 21.04 18.19
N PRO A 123 17.63 21.70 17.02
CA PRO A 123 16.70 22.79 16.81
C PRO A 123 15.24 22.29 16.78
N ASP A 124 14.30 23.22 16.94
CA ASP A 124 12.87 22.91 16.79
C ASP A 124 12.58 22.36 15.37
N LEU A 125 11.69 21.37 15.31
CA LEU A 125 11.24 20.78 14.06
C LEU A 125 10.09 21.60 13.47
N GLN A 126 10.04 21.69 12.15
CA GLN A 126 8.92 22.28 11.40
C GLN A 126 7.98 21.21 10.87
N LEU A 127 6.69 21.51 10.82
CA LEU A 127 5.68 20.66 10.20
C LEU A 127 5.91 20.58 8.69
N VAL A 128 6.04 19.37 8.16
CA VAL A 128 6.28 19.11 6.73
C VAL A 128 5.12 18.37 6.05
N PHE A 129 4.34 17.62 6.81
CA PHE A 129 3.10 16.99 6.34
C PHE A 129 2.09 16.89 7.48
N SER A 130 0.80 16.98 7.16
CA SER A 130 -0.29 16.73 8.11
C SER A 130 -1.55 16.21 7.43
N ASP A 131 -2.38 15.46 8.14
CA ASP A 131 -3.76 15.19 7.75
C ASP A 131 -4.62 15.26 9.01
N GLU A 132 -5.61 16.16 9.01
CA GLU A 132 -6.49 16.38 10.16
C GLU A 132 -7.86 15.72 9.95
N PHE A 133 -8.05 14.96 8.87
CA PHE A 133 -9.23 14.12 8.60
C PHE A 133 -10.60 14.83 8.72
N ASN A 134 -10.64 16.14 8.47
CA ASN A 134 -11.82 17.00 8.67
C ASN A 134 -12.93 16.87 7.63
N ASP A 135 -12.61 16.36 6.44
CA ASP A 135 -13.59 16.17 5.37
C ASP A 135 -14.27 14.80 5.53
N ASN A 136 -15.57 14.77 5.86
CA ASN A 136 -16.33 13.53 6.11
C ASN A 136 -16.56 12.68 4.85
N ASN A 137 -16.62 11.37 5.04
CA ASN A 137 -16.86 10.34 4.02
C ASN A 137 -15.77 10.30 2.94
N ARG A 138 -14.51 10.50 3.32
CA ARG A 138 -13.38 10.14 2.45
C ARG A 138 -13.37 8.62 2.28
N THR A 139 -13.14 8.19 1.05
CA THR A 139 -12.88 6.80 0.71
C THR A 139 -11.38 6.63 0.50
N PHE A 140 -10.89 5.43 0.75
CA PHE A 140 -9.47 5.10 0.68
C PHE A 140 -9.22 3.88 -0.21
N TYR A 141 -10.08 3.63 -1.20
CA TYR A 141 -9.74 2.64 -2.23
C TYR A 141 -8.50 3.12 -3.00
N GLU A 142 -7.82 2.18 -3.65
CA GLU A 142 -6.63 2.50 -4.43
C GLU A 142 -6.92 3.58 -5.48
N GLY A 143 -6.26 4.73 -5.35
CA GLY A 143 -6.43 5.89 -6.23
C GLY A 143 -7.44 6.94 -5.79
N ASP A 144 -8.20 6.71 -4.71
CA ASP A 144 -9.20 7.68 -4.22
C ASP A 144 -8.58 8.86 -3.45
N ASP A 145 -7.48 8.62 -2.74
CA ASP A 145 -6.77 9.62 -1.95
C ASP A 145 -5.30 9.76 -2.42
N PRO A 146 -4.75 10.99 -2.47
CA PRO A 146 -3.39 11.22 -2.97
C PRO A 146 -2.27 10.75 -2.05
N TYR A 147 -2.54 10.51 -0.77
CA TYR A 147 -1.51 10.18 0.24
C TYR A 147 -1.77 8.86 0.96
N TRP A 148 -3.01 8.39 0.95
CA TRP A 148 -3.41 7.20 1.66
C TRP A 148 -4.14 6.19 0.77
N PHE A 149 -4.00 4.92 1.09
CA PHE A 149 -4.92 3.88 0.63
C PHE A 149 -5.15 2.85 1.74
N ALA A 150 -6.32 2.24 1.72
CA ALA A 150 -6.68 1.13 2.58
C ALA A 150 -6.51 -0.19 1.82
N GLY A 151 -5.94 -1.20 2.48
CA GLY A 151 -5.71 -2.51 1.88
C GLY A 151 -6.99 -3.33 1.70
N ASP A 152 -7.01 -4.17 0.67
CA ASP A 152 -7.99 -5.25 0.46
C ASP A 152 -7.27 -6.60 0.45
N PHE A 153 -7.02 -7.17 1.63
CA PHE A 153 -6.26 -8.41 1.79
C PHE A 153 -6.46 -9.07 3.16
N TRP A 154 -6.08 -10.34 3.25
CA TRP A 154 -5.82 -11.02 4.51
C TRP A 154 -4.36 -10.85 4.95
N TYR A 155 -4.13 -10.43 6.18
CA TYR A 155 -2.78 -10.18 6.67
C TYR A 155 -2.15 -11.45 7.26
N GLY A 156 -1.42 -12.16 6.41
CA GLY A 156 -0.82 -13.45 6.73
C GLY A 156 0.34 -13.40 7.72
N ALA A 157 0.99 -12.24 7.91
CA ALA A 157 2.17 -12.12 8.78
C ALA A 157 1.86 -12.49 10.24
N THR A 158 0.73 -11.99 10.74
CA THR A 158 0.19 -12.31 12.07
C THR A 158 -0.96 -13.31 12.00
N GLN A 159 -1.34 -13.80 10.82
CA GLN A 159 -2.50 -14.71 10.66
C GLN A 159 -3.79 -14.11 11.25
N ASP A 160 -4.11 -12.88 10.85
CA ASP A 160 -5.23 -12.12 11.39
C ASP A 160 -6.58 -12.85 11.24
N LEU A 161 -7.49 -12.62 12.17
CA LEU A 161 -8.82 -13.22 12.15
C LEU A 161 -9.83 -12.41 11.31
N ASP A 162 -9.43 -11.19 10.95
CA ASP A 162 -10.16 -10.26 10.10
C ASP A 162 -9.59 -10.18 8.68
N TRP A 163 -10.46 -9.78 7.76
CA TRP A 163 -10.06 -9.30 6.44
C TRP A 163 -9.94 -7.77 6.49
N TYR A 164 -8.81 -7.23 6.04
CA TYR A 164 -8.66 -5.78 5.86
C TYR A 164 -9.39 -5.37 4.58
N ASP A 165 -10.41 -4.54 4.73
CA ASP A 165 -11.29 -4.07 3.65
C ASP A 165 -11.32 -2.53 3.65
N PRO A 166 -11.17 -1.87 2.48
CA PRO A 166 -11.23 -0.41 2.41
C PRO A 166 -12.55 0.18 2.91
N ASP A 167 -13.65 -0.56 2.88
CA ASP A 167 -14.96 -0.08 3.34
C ASP A 167 -15.07 0.11 4.87
N ALA A 168 -14.12 -0.46 5.61
CA ALA A 168 -14.00 -0.35 7.06
C ALA A 168 -13.19 0.90 7.48
N VAL A 169 -12.67 1.66 6.52
CA VAL A 169 -11.90 2.87 6.73
C VAL A 169 -12.60 4.07 6.10
N THR A 170 -12.92 5.08 6.92
CA THR A 170 -13.57 6.31 6.46
C THR A 170 -13.20 7.47 7.36
N THR A 171 -13.55 8.69 6.96
CA THR A 171 -13.51 9.85 7.85
C THR A 171 -14.91 10.25 8.32
N TRP A 172 -15.04 10.54 9.60
CA TRP A 172 -16.29 11.00 10.20
C TRP A 172 -16.02 11.88 11.42
N ASP A 173 -16.79 12.96 11.54
CA ASP A 173 -16.75 13.93 12.66
C ASP A 173 -15.33 14.47 12.95
N GLY A 174 -14.61 14.75 11.87
CA GLY A 174 -13.25 15.29 11.95
C GLY A 174 -12.17 14.30 12.35
N LYS A 175 -12.43 12.99 12.20
CA LYS A 175 -11.50 11.91 12.54
C LYS A 175 -11.43 10.91 11.40
N LEU A 176 -10.31 10.21 11.29
CA LEU A 176 -10.26 8.91 10.62
C LEU A 176 -10.84 7.85 11.58
N GLU A 177 -11.75 7.03 11.07
CA GLU A 177 -12.30 5.88 11.77
C GLU A 177 -11.88 4.60 11.05
N ILE A 178 -11.18 3.71 11.77
CA ILE A 178 -10.87 2.35 11.35
C ILE A 178 -11.73 1.43 12.21
N ARG A 179 -12.69 0.74 11.59
CA ARG A 179 -13.69 -0.07 12.29
C ARG A 179 -13.41 -1.55 12.14
N LEU A 180 -13.44 -2.29 13.25
CA LEU A 180 -13.40 -3.73 13.27
C LEU A 180 -14.77 -4.29 13.67
N ASP A 181 -15.37 -5.07 12.77
CA ASP A 181 -16.71 -5.63 12.88
C ASP A 181 -16.70 -7.16 12.92
N ALA A 182 -17.65 -7.75 13.65
CA ALA A 182 -18.05 -9.15 13.47
C ALA A 182 -18.92 -9.29 12.21
N PHE A 183 -18.27 -9.18 11.05
CA PHE A 183 -18.87 -9.18 9.73
C PHE A 183 -18.19 -10.26 8.88
N LYS A 184 -18.98 -11.19 8.32
CA LYS A 184 -18.43 -12.23 7.45
C LYS A 184 -17.88 -11.62 6.16
N ASN A 185 -16.60 -11.79 5.91
CA ASN A 185 -15.92 -11.26 4.74
C ASN A 185 -14.85 -12.25 4.25
N HIS A 186 -14.80 -12.55 2.95
CA HIS A 186 -13.79 -13.43 2.35
C HIS A 186 -13.46 -14.70 3.16
N ASP A 187 -14.48 -15.48 3.53
CA ASP A 187 -14.41 -16.71 4.36
C ASP A 187 -13.90 -16.52 5.81
N LEU A 188 -13.68 -15.28 6.25
CA LEU A 188 -13.43 -14.90 7.64
C LEU A 188 -14.72 -14.38 8.30
N ASN A 189 -14.71 -14.32 9.64
CA ASN A 189 -15.87 -13.88 10.42
C ASN A 189 -15.80 -12.41 10.85
N PHE A 190 -14.69 -11.75 10.54
CA PHE A 190 -14.42 -10.37 10.92
C PHE A 190 -13.88 -9.57 9.75
N ARG A 191 -14.10 -8.27 9.83
CA ARG A 191 -13.61 -7.30 8.86
C ARG A 191 -13.02 -6.12 9.61
N SER A 192 -11.90 -5.60 9.12
CA SER A 192 -11.27 -4.39 9.65
C SER A 192 -10.63 -3.55 8.55
N GLY A 193 -9.80 -2.57 8.92
CA GLY A 193 -9.10 -1.69 7.99
C GLY A 193 -7.62 -1.47 8.34
N MET A 194 -6.81 -1.32 7.29
CA MET A 194 -5.40 -0.93 7.37
C MET A 194 -5.15 0.20 6.37
N LEU A 195 -4.99 1.42 6.87
CA LEU A 195 -4.64 2.60 6.08
C LEU A 195 -3.13 2.74 6.04
N ASN A 196 -2.55 2.98 4.86
CA ASN A 196 -1.13 3.20 4.73
C ASN A 196 -0.78 4.15 3.58
N SER A 197 0.43 4.70 3.62
CA SER A 197 0.95 5.65 2.63
C SER A 197 1.98 5.03 1.67
N TRP A 198 2.04 3.70 1.60
CA TRP A 198 3.07 2.96 0.87
C TRP A 198 3.17 3.44 -0.58
N ASN A 199 4.41 3.79 -0.97
CA ASN A 199 4.77 4.30 -2.29
C ASN A 199 3.99 5.55 -2.78
N GLN A 200 3.21 6.20 -1.92
CA GLN A 200 2.51 7.45 -2.19
C GLN A 200 3.16 8.63 -1.46
N LEU A 201 3.44 8.45 -0.17
CA LEU A 201 4.11 9.42 0.67
C LEU A 201 5.04 8.71 1.65
N CYS A 202 6.34 8.97 1.49
CA CYS A 202 7.38 8.44 2.36
C CYS A 202 8.16 9.58 3.00
N PHE A 203 8.81 9.28 4.12
CA PHE A 203 9.68 10.22 4.81
C PHE A 203 10.95 9.54 5.33
N LYS A 204 12.00 10.33 5.53
CA LYS A 204 13.25 9.87 6.13
C LYS A 204 13.72 10.83 7.20
N GLY A 205 13.83 10.34 8.43
CA GLY A 205 14.15 11.11 9.63
C GLY A 205 13.04 12.06 10.08
N GLY A 206 13.21 12.62 11.27
CA GLY A 206 12.25 13.54 11.89
C GLY A 206 11.30 12.84 12.85
N ALA A 207 10.14 13.44 13.10
CA ALA A 207 9.13 12.94 14.01
C ALA A 207 7.83 12.58 13.30
N PHE A 208 7.30 11.39 13.61
CA PHE A 208 5.97 10.95 13.21
C PHE A 208 5.06 10.96 14.43
N GLU A 209 4.02 11.78 14.38
CA GLU A 209 3.11 12.07 15.48
C GLU A 209 1.67 11.80 15.06
N VAL A 210 0.93 11.11 15.92
CA VAL A 210 -0.48 10.77 15.73
C VAL A 210 -1.29 11.08 16.97
N GLY A 211 -2.48 11.64 16.80
CA GLY A 211 -3.46 11.79 17.86
C GLY A 211 -4.48 10.67 17.77
N ILE A 212 -4.53 9.76 18.74
CA ILE A 212 -5.35 8.54 18.67
C ILE A 212 -6.24 8.41 19.90
N SER A 213 -7.48 7.98 19.67
CA SER A 213 -8.30 7.32 20.68
C SER A 213 -8.37 5.84 20.33
N LEU A 214 -7.85 4.99 21.22
CA LEU A 214 -7.70 3.57 20.98
C LEU A 214 -9.07 2.87 20.96
N PRO A 215 -9.23 1.78 20.20
CA PRO A 215 -10.45 1.00 20.20
C PRO A 215 -10.62 0.31 21.54
N GLY A 216 -11.81 0.37 22.13
CA GLY A 216 -12.09 -0.34 23.36
C GLY A 216 -12.84 -1.66 23.15
N PRO A 217 -13.24 -2.31 24.25
CA PRO A 217 -13.10 -1.81 25.63
C PRO A 217 -11.64 -1.75 26.10
N ALA A 218 -11.29 -0.71 26.86
CA ALA A 218 -9.93 -0.50 27.35
C ALA A 218 -9.45 -1.65 28.26
N GLY A 219 -8.17 -2.03 28.10
CA GLY A 219 -7.54 -3.02 28.97
C GLY A 219 -8.05 -4.46 28.79
N ILE A 220 -8.75 -4.74 27.69
CA ILE A 220 -9.17 -6.09 27.30
C ILE A 220 -8.19 -6.66 26.27
N MET A 221 -7.75 -7.89 26.51
CA MET A 221 -6.83 -8.61 25.64
C MET A 221 -7.50 -9.05 24.34
N GLY A 222 -6.88 -8.74 23.21
CA GLY A 222 -7.27 -9.31 21.92
C GLY A 222 -6.95 -8.39 20.75
N LEU A 223 -7.37 -7.13 20.82
CA LEU A 223 -7.19 -6.18 19.72
C LEU A 223 -5.72 -5.83 19.48
N TRP A 224 -5.40 -5.50 18.23
CA TRP A 224 -4.11 -5.00 17.76
C TRP A 224 -4.29 -3.69 16.99
N PRO A 225 -4.56 -2.56 17.67
CA PRO A 225 -4.44 -1.25 17.07
C PRO A 225 -2.96 -0.87 16.94
N GLY A 226 -2.54 -0.55 15.72
CA GLY A 226 -1.16 -0.20 15.39
C GLY A 226 -1.06 1.18 14.74
N ALA A 227 -0.03 1.93 15.14
CA ALA A 227 0.49 3.06 14.38
C ALA A 227 2.01 2.88 14.26
N TRP A 228 2.49 2.68 13.04
CA TRP A 228 3.84 2.20 12.80
C TRP A 228 4.31 2.57 11.40
N THR A 229 5.55 2.19 11.09
CA THR A 229 6.18 2.50 9.81
C THR A 229 6.93 1.30 9.26
N MET A 230 7.05 1.22 7.94
CA MET A 230 7.84 0.21 7.25
C MET A 230 8.65 0.85 6.13
N GLY A 231 9.91 0.43 5.97
CA GLY A 231 10.73 0.83 4.82
C GLY A 231 10.06 0.48 3.49
N ASN A 232 10.06 1.43 2.54
CA ASN A 232 9.17 1.42 1.37
C ASN A 232 9.37 0.24 0.41
N LEU A 233 10.52 -0.46 0.48
CA LEU A 233 10.75 -1.68 -0.31
C LEU A 233 9.89 -2.86 0.14
N GLY A 234 9.37 -2.85 1.37
CA GLY A 234 8.32 -3.76 1.83
C GLY A 234 6.94 -3.13 1.70
N ARG A 235 5.93 -3.95 1.37
CA ARG A 235 4.52 -3.55 1.39
C ARG A 235 3.77 -4.38 2.44
N PRO A 236 3.11 -3.74 3.42
CA PRO A 236 2.36 -4.47 4.45
C PRO A 236 1.24 -5.29 3.81
N GLY A 237 1.13 -6.56 4.22
CA GLY A 237 0.16 -7.52 3.67
C GLY A 237 0.66 -8.33 2.46
N TYR A 238 1.80 -7.97 1.88
CA TYR A 238 2.37 -8.62 0.71
C TYR A 238 3.69 -9.31 1.09
N LEU A 239 3.57 -10.51 1.66
CA LEU A 239 4.68 -11.21 2.32
C LEU A 239 5.89 -11.47 1.42
N SER A 240 5.69 -11.72 0.12
CA SER A 240 6.80 -11.87 -0.83
C SER A 240 7.70 -10.62 -0.90
N THR A 241 7.14 -9.42 -0.71
CA THR A 241 7.92 -8.17 -0.73
C THR A 241 8.82 -8.05 0.50
N THR A 242 8.36 -8.53 1.65
CA THR A 242 9.11 -8.52 2.92
C THR A 242 10.13 -9.66 3.03
N ASP A 243 10.03 -10.70 2.19
CA ASP A 243 10.93 -11.86 2.21
C ASP A 243 12.39 -11.45 1.90
N GLY A 244 13.24 -11.58 2.91
CA GLY A 244 14.64 -11.13 2.88
C GLY A 244 14.85 -9.61 2.96
N LEU A 245 13.80 -8.82 3.22
CA LEU A 245 13.90 -7.37 3.41
C LEU A 245 13.49 -6.94 4.82
N TRP A 246 12.41 -7.47 5.35
CA TRP A 246 12.00 -7.19 6.72
C TRP A 246 12.70 -8.16 7.69
N PRO A 247 13.19 -7.70 8.85
CA PRO A 247 13.34 -6.32 9.32
C PRO A 247 14.79 -5.82 9.14
N TYR A 248 15.42 -6.10 7.98
CA TYR A 248 16.84 -5.78 7.76
C TYR A 248 17.10 -4.27 7.81
N THR A 249 18.10 -3.89 8.60
CA THR A 249 18.65 -2.54 8.70
C THR A 249 20.17 -2.59 8.77
N TYR A 250 20.77 -3.05 7.66
CA TYR A 250 22.13 -3.57 7.67
C TYR A 250 22.87 -3.31 6.36
N ASN A 251 24.13 -2.88 6.47
CA ASN A 251 24.95 -2.48 5.34
C ASN A 251 26.26 -3.27 5.24
N ASP A 252 26.63 -4.06 6.24
CA ASP A 252 27.88 -4.82 6.22
C ASP A 252 27.75 -6.12 5.41
N CYS A 253 28.85 -6.55 4.78
CA CYS A 253 28.90 -7.77 3.99
C CYS A 253 29.60 -8.89 4.77
N ASP A 254 28.86 -9.51 5.70
CA ASP A 254 29.34 -10.60 6.55
C ASP A 254 28.27 -11.67 6.79
N ALA A 255 28.37 -12.45 7.86
CA ALA A 255 27.42 -13.51 8.14
C ALA A 255 25.97 -13.01 8.29
N GLY A 256 25.75 -11.75 8.66
CA GLY A 256 24.42 -11.19 8.90
C GLY A 256 23.48 -11.23 7.69
N ILE A 257 24.04 -11.17 6.48
CA ILE A 257 23.26 -11.17 5.23
C ILE A 257 22.93 -12.58 4.71
N THR A 258 23.46 -13.62 5.36
CA THR A 258 23.28 -15.01 4.92
C THR A 258 22.08 -15.66 5.60
N PRO A 259 21.54 -16.77 5.05
CA PRO A 259 20.46 -17.51 5.70
C PRO A 259 20.79 -17.85 7.15
N ASN A 260 19.84 -17.62 8.06
CA ASN A 260 19.97 -17.79 9.51
C ASN A 260 21.20 -17.09 10.12
N GLN A 261 21.69 -16.01 9.51
CA GLN A 261 22.94 -15.34 9.89
C GLN A 261 24.16 -16.27 9.97
N SER A 262 24.17 -17.35 9.15
CA SER A 262 25.15 -18.45 9.22
C SER A 262 25.30 -19.08 10.61
N SER A 263 24.25 -19.01 11.44
CA SER A 263 24.25 -19.60 12.78
C SER A 263 23.36 -20.85 12.85
N PRO A 264 23.83 -21.94 13.48
CA PRO A 264 23.03 -23.15 13.70
C PRO A 264 22.22 -23.13 15.01
N ASP A 265 22.25 -22.03 15.77
CA ASP A 265 21.61 -21.89 17.09
C ASP A 265 20.07 -21.82 17.05
N GLY A 266 19.50 -21.55 15.87
CA GLY A 266 18.06 -21.39 15.68
C GLY A 266 17.51 -20.03 16.12
N ILE A 267 18.34 -19.01 16.35
CA ILE A 267 17.85 -17.65 16.67
C ILE A 267 17.28 -16.97 15.44
N SER A 268 17.79 -17.28 14.25
CA SER A 268 17.34 -16.66 13.01
C SER A 268 16.80 -17.71 12.07
N HIS A 269 15.61 -17.43 11.55
CA HIS A 269 14.96 -18.14 10.44
C HIS A 269 14.83 -17.25 9.21
N LEU A 270 15.53 -16.11 9.18
CA LEU A 270 15.55 -15.23 8.02
C LEU A 270 16.29 -15.89 6.85
N PRO A 271 15.79 -15.70 5.62
CA PRO A 271 16.39 -16.30 4.41
C PRO A 271 17.74 -15.68 4.01
N GLY A 272 18.20 -14.65 4.72
CA GLY A 272 19.30 -13.78 4.31
C GLY A 272 18.77 -12.46 3.76
N GLN A 273 19.62 -11.43 3.75
CA GLN A 273 19.27 -10.12 3.21
C GLN A 273 19.23 -10.23 1.69
N ARG A 274 18.06 -9.94 1.08
CA ARG A 274 17.83 -10.06 -0.36
C ARG A 274 18.65 -9.04 -1.15
N LEU A 275 18.79 -7.83 -0.59
CA LEU A 275 19.46 -6.69 -1.22
C LEU A 275 20.66 -6.23 -0.37
N PRO A 276 21.75 -7.02 -0.27
CA PRO A 276 22.91 -6.67 0.52
C PRO A 276 23.82 -5.68 -0.22
N SER A 277 24.60 -4.90 0.52
CA SER A 277 25.55 -3.91 -0.04
C SER A 277 26.57 -4.52 -1.02
N CYS A 278 26.89 -5.81 -0.85
CA CYS A 278 27.84 -6.54 -1.68
C CYS A 278 27.20 -7.42 -2.76
N ALA A 279 26.04 -7.00 -3.29
CA ALA A 279 25.46 -7.58 -4.49
C ALA A 279 26.47 -7.57 -5.65
N CYS A 280 26.53 -8.65 -6.41
CA CYS A 280 27.44 -8.77 -7.54
C CYS A 280 27.04 -7.78 -8.66
N GLU A 281 28.02 -7.34 -9.46
CA GLU A 281 27.76 -6.46 -10.60
C GLU A 281 26.75 -7.08 -11.58
N GLY A 282 25.75 -6.28 -11.99
CA GLY A 282 24.69 -6.68 -12.92
C GLY A 282 23.56 -7.50 -12.31
N GLU A 283 23.60 -7.81 -11.01
CA GLU A 283 22.47 -8.41 -10.29
C GLU A 283 21.39 -7.36 -9.99
N ASP A 284 20.15 -7.83 -9.79
CA ASP A 284 19.00 -6.97 -9.48
C ASP A 284 19.16 -6.32 -8.09
N HIS A 285 19.32 -5.00 -8.07
CA HIS A 285 19.51 -4.25 -6.84
C HIS A 285 19.22 -2.75 -7.09
N PRO A 286 18.40 -2.08 -6.26
CA PRO A 286 18.03 -0.67 -6.50
C PRO A 286 19.23 0.28 -6.42
N THR A 287 20.13 0.05 -5.47
CA THR A 287 21.28 0.93 -5.17
C THR A 287 22.53 0.12 -4.81
N PRO A 288 23.22 -0.51 -5.79
CA PRO A 288 24.38 -1.36 -5.52
C PRO A 288 25.46 -0.67 -4.68
N GLY A 289 26.04 -1.37 -3.70
CA GLY A 289 26.97 -0.80 -2.72
C GLY A 289 26.32 -0.36 -1.40
N THR A 290 25.00 -0.26 -1.35
CA THR A 290 24.23 0.08 -0.14
C THR A 290 23.29 -1.07 0.20
N GLY A 291 23.35 -1.58 1.43
CA GLY A 291 22.45 -2.63 1.91
C GLY A 291 21.05 -2.06 2.12
N ARG A 292 20.05 -2.77 1.62
CA ARG A 292 18.65 -2.34 1.60
C ARG A 292 17.75 -3.30 2.35
N GLY A 293 16.65 -2.77 2.88
CA GLY A 293 15.71 -3.53 3.69
C GLY A 293 14.35 -2.86 3.83
N ALA A 294 13.53 -3.43 4.70
CA ALA A 294 12.23 -2.91 5.09
C ALA A 294 12.15 -2.88 6.64
N PRO A 295 12.96 -2.03 7.31
CA PRO A 295 12.92 -1.90 8.75
C PRO A 295 11.57 -1.33 9.22
N GLU A 296 11.27 -1.53 10.50
CA GLU A 296 9.99 -1.16 11.09
C GLU A 296 10.19 -0.40 12.40
N ILE A 297 9.54 0.77 12.52
CA ILE A 297 9.50 1.57 13.76
C ILE A 297 8.04 1.77 14.15
N ASP A 298 7.71 1.35 15.36
CA ASP A 298 6.36 1.36 15.90
C ASP A 298 6.19 2.57 16.83
N ILE A 299 5.25 3.46 16.51
CA ILE A 299 4.82 4.51 17.44
C ILE A 299 4.10 3.86 18.61
N LEU A 300 3.19 2.92 18.29
CA LEU A 300 2.47 2.11 19.26
C LEU A 300 1.92 0.86 18.58
N GLU A 301 1.91 -0.23 19.34
CA GLU A 301 0.99 -1.36 19.17
C GLU A 301 0.30 -1.58 20.50
N ALA A 302 -1.02 -1.36 20.57
CA ALA A 302 -1.72 -1.48 21.84
C ALA A 302 -2.17 -2.91 22.15
N SER A 303 -2.22 -3.21 23.44
CA SER A 303 -2.73 -4.46 24.00
C SER A 303 -3.18 -4.20 25.44
N ALA A 304 -3.34 -5.25 26.23
CA ALA A 304 -3.57 -5.15 27.67
C ALA A 304 -2.49 -5.89 28.46
N SER A 305 -2.37 -5.54 29.75
CA SER A 305 -1.39 -6.16 30.63
C SER A 305 -1.79 -7.60 30.97
N TYR A 306 -0.84 -8.52 30.87
CA TYR A 306 -1.00 -9.89 31.38
C TYR A 306 -0.97 -9.95 32.92
N GLN A 307 -0.35 -8.95 33.56
CA GLN A 307 -0.10 -8.92 35.00
C GLN A 307 -1.20 -8.20 35.77
N VAL A 308 -1.76 -7.14 35.18
CA VAL A 308 -2.79 -6.30 35.80
C VAL A 308 -4.03 -6.31 34.93
N LYS A 309 -5.13 -6.85 35.49
CA LYS A 309 -6.42 -6.88 34.81
C LYS A 309 -6.90 -5.46 34.48
N ASP A 310 -7.52 -5.31 33.31
CA ASP A 310 -8.17 -4.07 32.85
C ASP A 310 -7.18 -2.89 32.69
N LEU A 311 -5.89 -3.17 32.49
CA LEU A 311 -4.87 -2.16 32.24
C LEU A 311 -4.43 -2.18 30.78
N GLY A 312 -4.72 -1.11 30.04
CA GLY A 312 -4.20 -0.92 28.68
C GLY A 312 -2.69 -0.68 28.68
N VAL A 313 -2.00 -1.24 27.70
CA VAL A 313 -0.57 -1.03 27.48
C VAL A 313 -0.30 -0.81 26.00
N ILE A 314 0.80 -0.14 25.66
CA ILE A 314 1.36 -0.13 24.30
C ILE A 314 2.78 -0.66 24.33
N THR A 315 3.17 -1.30 23.25
CA THR A 315 4.58 -1.52 22.90
C THR A 315 5.01 -0.45 21.91
N GLN A 316 6.23 0.03 22.11
CA GLN A 316 6.90 1.01 21.25
C GLN A 316 8.24 0.39 20.88
N SER A 317 8.52 0.23 19.59
CA SER A 317 9.55 -0.70 19.13
C SER A 317 10.30 -0.24 17.88
N PHE A 318 11.50 -0.80 17.73
CA PHE A 318 12.26 -0.86 16.49
C PHE A 318 12.59 -2.33 16.18
N GLN A 319 12.13 -2.82 15.03
CA GLN A 319 12.42 -4.19 14.58
C GLN A 319 13.74 -4.20 13.81
N VAL A 320 14.61 -5.16 14.15
CA VAL A 320 16.01 -5.17 13.72
C VAL A 320 16.39 -6.55 13.22
N ALA A 321 17.03 -6.60 12.06
CA ALA A 321 17.89 -7.69 11.61
C ALA A 321 19.19 -7.11 11.04
N PRO A 322 20.32 -7.82 11.16
CA PRO A 322 20.54 -9.09 11.89
C PRO A 322 20.36 -9.02 13.41
N PHE A 323 20.22 -10.18 14.05
CA PHE A 323 19.94 -10.32 15.47
C PHE A 323 21.20 -10.46 16.33
N ASP A 324 21.13 -9.91 17.54
CA ASP A 324 22.00 -10.18 18.66
C ASP A 324 21.75 -11.59 19.25
N PRO A 325 22.74 -12.17 19.95
CA PRO A 325 22.50 -13.33 20.80
C PRO A 325 21.33 -13.07 21.77
N TRP A 326 20.35 -13.98 21.79
CA TRP A 326 19.11 -13.87 22.58
C TRP A 326 18.21 -12.67 22.25
N TYR A 327 18.44 -12.02 21.10
CA TYR A 327 17.75 -10.80 20.68
C TYR A 327 17.91 -9.63 21.65
N TYR A 328 18.94 -9.64 22.50
CA TYR A 328 19.13 -8.60 23.50
C TYR A 328 19.95 -7.44 22.92
N PRO A 329 19.36 -6.24 22.76
CA PRO A 329 20.13 -5.06 22.47
C PRO A 329 21.05 -4.74 23.66
N ASP A 330 22.03 -3.88 23.41
CA ASP A 330 22.83 -3.32 24.49
C ASP A 330 22.05 -2.25 25.25
N TYR A 331 21.47 -2.67 26.38
CA TYR A 331 20.70 -1.83 27.29
C TYR A 331 21.51 -0.67 27.90
N GLU A 332 22.85 -0.66 27.82
CA GLU A 332 23.68 0.48 28.26
C GLU A 332 23.37 1.77 27.45
N TYR A 333 22.93 1.60 26.19
CA TYR A 333 22.59 2.71 25.29
C TYR A 333 21.09 2.91 25.11
N MET A 334 20.32 2.39 26.06
CA MET A 334 18.89 2.63 26.18
C MET A 334 18.61 3.41 27.46
N SER A 335 17.63 4.31 27.42
CA SER A 335 17.22 5.07 28.60
C SER A 335 15.70 5.17 28.67
N PHE A 336 15.17 4.99 29.88
CA PHE A 336 13.75 5.12 30.22
C PHE A 336 13.63 6.24 31.26
N PRO A 337 13.39 7.51 30.85
CA PRO A 337 13.25 8.62 31.79
C PRO A 337 11.98 8.52 32.65
N THR A 338 10.93 7.91 32.10
CA THR A 338 9.59 7.86 32.70
C THR A 338 9.30 6.46 33.27
N GLN A 339 10.15 6.01 34.20
CA GLN A 339 10.14 4.62 34.71
C GLN A 339 8.90 4.22 35.51
N ASN A 340 8.07 5.18 35.92
CA ASN A 340 6.83 4.92 36.64
C ASN A 340 5.74 4.30 35.76
N ILE A 341 5.78 4.54 34.44
CA ILE A 341 4.79 4.02 33.49
C ILE A 341 5.38 3.32 32.27
N SER A 342 6.66 3.55 31.94
CA SER A 342 7.39 2.95 30.82
C SER A 342 8.57 2.11 31.30
N TYR A 343 8.73 0.90 30.78
CA TYR A 343 9.79 -0.03 31.15
C TYR A 343 10.21 -0.91 29.97
N THR A 344 11.40 -1.52 30.05
CA THR A 344 11.89 -2.46 29.03
C THR A 344 10.90 -3.58 28.81
N ASN A 345 10.55 -3.83 27.55
CA ASN A 345 9.64 -4.92 27.20
C ASN A 345 10.30 -6.28 27.51
N THR A 346 9.50 -7.23 28.00
CA THR A 346 9.96 -8.61 28.22
C THR A 346 10.05 -9.42 26.94
N TYR A 347 9.35 -9.00 25.87
CA TYR A 347 9.51 -9.55 24.54
C TYR A 347 10.65 -8.83 23.81
N THR A 348 11.68 -9.57 23.43
CA THR A 348 12.88 -9.03 22.76
C THR A 348 13.02 -9.51 21.32
N GLY A 349 12.10 -10.33 20.83
CA GLY A 349 12.12 -10.82 19.46
C GLY A 349 11.69 -12.28 19.32
N GLY A 350 11.86 -12.80 18.12
CA GLY A 350 11.58 -14.19 17.76
C GLY A 350 12.32 -14.57 16.47
N PRO A 351 12.00 -15.73 15.89
CA PRO A 351 12.69 -16.31 14.73
C PRO A 351 12.90 -15.37 13.52
N PHE A 352 12.04 -14.36 13.38
CA PHE A 352 12.03 -13.45 12.23
C PHE A 352 12.36 -11.99 12.59
N GLN A 353 12.56 -11.65 13.87
CA GLN A 353 12.90 -10.30 14.28
C GLN A 353 13.61 -10.23 15.63
N GLN A 354 14.51 -9.28 15.80
CA GLN A 354 14.84 -8.73 17.12
C GLN A 354 14.03 -7.45 17.33
N ALA A 355 13.48 -7.27 18.53
CA ALA A 355 12.72 -6.09 18.90
C ALA A 355 13.45 -5.28 19.97
N VAL A 356 13.88 -4.06 19.63
CA VAL A 356 14.34 -3.07 20.62
C VAL A 356 13.11 -2.29 21.09
N SER A 357 12.62 -2.59 22.30
CA SER A 357 11.27 -2.13 22.66
C SER A 357 11.07 -1.77 24.14
N GLY A 358 10.10 -0.88 24.35
CA GLY A 358 9.57 -0.48 25.64
C GLY A 358 8.07 -0.75 25.72
N THR A 359 7.59 -1.05 26.93
CA THR A 359 6.17 -1.18 27.25
C THR A 359 5.74 -0.01 28.12
N THR A 360 4.68 0.68 27.71
CA THR A 360 4.11 1.81 28.42
C THR A 360 2.67 1.51 28.85
N THR A 361 2.36 1.74 30.12
CA THR A 361 1.01 1.63 30.68
C THR A 361 0.18 2.88 30.34
N LEU A 362 -1.11 2.71 30.05
CA LEU A 362 -1.97 3.78 29.53
C LEU A 362 -3.12 4.15 30.48
N ASN A 363 -3.65 5.36 30.29
CA ASN A 363 -4.94 5.74 30.85
C ASN A 363 -6.08 5.14 30.02
N ASN A 364 -7.01 4.44 30.66
CA ASN A 364 -8.19 3.85 30.03
C ASN A 364 -9.20 4.90 29.50
N ASP A 365 -9.06 6.17 29.87
CA ASP A 365 -9.84 7.26 29.28
C ASP A 365 -9.41 7.59 27.84
N TRP A 366 -8.24 7.12 27.38
CA TRP A 366 -7.77 7.32 26.00
C TRP A 366 -8.36 6.33 24.98
N TYR A 367 -9.44 5.64 25.35
CA TYR A 367 -10.11 4.62 24.54
C TYR A 367 -11.56 5.02 24.23
N ASP A 368 -12.16 4.37 23.23
CA ASP A 368 -13.59 4.47 22.87
C ASP A 368 -14.06 5.90 22.53
N GLY A 369 -13.17 6.77 22.06
CA GLY A 369 -13.50 8.16 21.72
C GLY A 369 -13.76 9.05 22.93
N LYS A 370 -13.46 8.61 24.15
CA LYS A 370 -13.60 9.42 25.38
C LYS A 370 -12.59 10.57 25.41
N GLU A 371 -11.32 10.23 25.27
CA GLU A 371 -10.22 11.17 25.11
C GLU A 371 -9.26 10.68 24.02
N TYR A 372 -8.44 11.61 23.54
CA TYR A 372 -7.40 11.38 22.54
C TYR A 372 -6.07 11.64 23.19
N GLN A 373 -5.09 10.80 22.87
CA GLN A 373 -3.72 10.99 23.30
C GLN A 373 -2.78 11.07 22.11
N LYS A 374 -1.73 11.86 22.29
CA LYS A 374 -0.65 12.01 21.34
C LYS A 374 0.38 10.91 21.53
N TYR A 375 0.75 10.25 20.45
CA TYR A 375 1.81 9.25 20.40
C TYR A 375 2.78 9.62 19.29
N SER A 376 4.08 9.49 19.54
CA SER A 376 5.07 9.76 18.49
C SER A 376 6.38 9.01 18.72
N PHE A 377 7.14 8.87 17.65
CA PHE A 377 8.60 8.75 17.74
C PHE A 377 9.25 9.92 17.02
N GLU A 378 10.48 10.23 17.41
CA GLU A 378 11.43 11.03 16.67
C GLU A 378 12.67 10.19 16.40
N TYR A 379 13.20 10.22 15.19
CA TYR A 379 14.40 9.48 14.86
C TYR A 379 15.33 10.25 13.94
N ARG A 380 16.61 9.92 14.08
CA ARG A 380 17.69 10.34 13.21
C ARG A 380 18.32 9.10 12.57
N PRO A 381 18.29 8.97 11.23
CA PRO A 381 19.01 7.91 10.53
C PRO A 381 20.50 7.93 10.84
N GLY A 382 21.11 6.75 10.92
CA GLY A 382 22.56 6.61 11.06
C GLY A 382 23.00 5.49 11.99
N THR A 383 24.29 5.46 12.32
CA THR A 383 24.91 4.44 13.18
C THR A 383 25.53 5.03 14.43
N GLY A 384 25.84 4.18 15.40
CA GLY A 384 26.48 4.59 16.64
C GLY A 384 25.68 5.67 17.37
N LYS A 385 26.35 6.70 17.88
CA LYS A 385 25.70 7.80 18.61
C LYS A 385 24.93 8.78 17.73
N ASP A 386 25.20 8.77 16.41
CA ASP A 386 24.65 9.76 15.48
C ASP A 386 23.29 9.33 14.93
N GLY A 387 22.98 8.03 14.98
CA GLY A 387 21.64 7.48 14.77
C GLY A 387 20.94 7.19 16.09
N TRP A 388 19.68 7.60 16.23
CA TRP A 388 18.91 7.39 17.45
C TRP A 388 17.40 7.43 17.20
N ILE A 389 16.65 6.86 18.15
CA ILE A 389 15.19 6.88 18.18
C ILE A 389 14.73 7.22 19.60
N THR A 390 13.72 8.08 19.70
CA THR A 390 13.07 8.47 20.96
C THR A 390 11.56 8.37 20.81
N TRP A 391 10.91 7.70 21.76
CA TRP A 391 9.46 7.49 21.77
C TRP A 391 8.78 8.33 22.85
N TYR A 392 7.55 8.75 22.55
CA TYR A 392 6.77 9.67 23.36
C TYR A 392 5.33 9.20 23.53
N VAL A 393 4.77 9.51 24.71
CA VAL A 393 3.33 9.56 24.97
C VAL A 393 3.04 10.93 25.56
N GLY A 394 2.16 11.69 24.93
CA GLY A 394 2.04 13.12 25.21
C GLY A 394 3.34 13.86 24.86
N ASP A 395 3.84 14.68 25.77
CA ASP A 395 5.12 15.38 25.64
C ASP A 395 6.26 14.68 26.40
N ASP A 396 5.96 13.57 27.08
CA ASP A 396 6.92 12.85 27.92
C ASP A 396 7.66 11.78 27.12
N VAL A 397 8.98 11.68 27.36
CA VAL A 397 9.83 10.64 26.75
C VAL A 397 9.61 9.31 27.48
N MET A 398 9.14 8.30 26.75
CA MET A 398 8.93 6.96 27.29
C MET A 398 10.23 6.18 27.33
N PHE A 399 10.95 6.13 26.22
CA PHE A 399 12.31 5.63 26.16
C PHE A 399 13.05 6.14 24.92
N THR A 400 14.36 5.97 24.94
CA THR A 400 15.25 6.28 23.82
C THR A 400 16.29 5.20 23.66
N MET A 401 16.71 4.98 22.41
CA MET A 401 17.93 4.24 22.07
C MET A 401 18.79 5.08 21.12
N ASP A 402 20.10 4.87 21.18
CA ASP A 402 20.99 5.24 20.07
C ASP A 402 21.53 3.98 19.36
N GLY A 403 22.10 4.14 18.18
CA GLY A 403 22.60 3.05 17.34
C GLY A 403 23.65 2.16 18.01
N ARG A 404 24.29 2.59 19.11
CA ARG A 404 25.17 1.71 19.90
C ARG A 404 24.41 0.60 20.61
N ALA A 405 23.09 0.74 20.82
CA ALA A 405 22.24 -0.33 21.34
C ALA A 405 22.16 -1.55 20.41
N ILE A 406 22.46 -1.35 19.11
CA ILE A 406 22.46 -2.40 18.06
C ILE A 406 23.81 -2.48 17.35
N ARG A 407 24.89 -2.18 18.09
CA ARG A 407 26.28 -2.27 17.62
C ARG A 407 26.69 -3.70 17.28
N GLN A 408 27.84 -3.84 16.63
CA GLN A 408 28.50 -5.10 16.32
C GLN A 408 28.48 -6.06 17.51
N ASN A 409 28.02 -7.28 17.24
CA ASN A 409 27.95 -8.35 18.23
C ASN A 409 28.08 -9.71 17.55
N GLY A 410 28.83 -10.63 18.17
CA GLY A 410 29.09 -11.94 17.58
C GLY A 410 29.74 -11.85 16.19
N ASN A 411 29.08 -12.39 15.18
CA ASN A 411 29.54 -12.46 13.79
C ASN A 411 28.86 -11.45 12.85
N VAL A 412 28.12 -10.48 13.41
CA VAL A 412 27.45 -9.41 12.65
C VAL A 412 27.98 -8.05 13.11
N GLY A 413 28.21 -7.17 12.15
CA GLY A 413 28.56 -5.76 12.31
C GLY A 413 27.47 -4.87 12.91
N ASP A 414 27.68 -3.57 12.79
CA ASP A 414 26.77 -2.54 13.29
C ASP A 414 25.46 -2.56 12.49
N ARG A 415 24.32 -2.57 13.18
CA ARG A 415 23.03 -2.29 12.54
C ARG A 415 22.79 -0.78 12.51
N VAL A 416 21.89 -0.37 11.64
CA VAL A 416 21.63 1.04 11.30
C VAL A 416 20.28 1.46 11.89
N VAL A 417 20.18 2.67 12.44
CA VAL A 417 18.88 3.31 12.64
C VAL A 417 18.38 3.74 11.27
N SER A 418 17.23 3.20 10.86
CA SER A 418 16.76 3.13 9.46
C SER A 418 17.16 4.33 8.58
N GLU A 419 17.82 4.03 7.47
CA GLU A 419 18.12 4.97 6.39
C GLU A 419 17.12 4.85 5.22
N GLU A 420 16.18 3.91 5.30
CA GLU A 420 15.17 3.70 4.27
C GLU A 420 14.11 4.81 4.31
N PRO A 421 13.54 5.20 3.15
CA PRO A 421 12.30 5.96 3.15
C PRO A 421 11.18 5.12 3.78
N MET A 422 10.53 5.66 4.80
CA MET A 422 9.52 4.97 5.58
C MET A 422 8.12 5.37 5.11
N SER A 423 7.23 4.39 4.97
CA SER A 423 5.79 4.58 4.80
C SER A 423 5.09 4.53 6.16
N MET A 424 3.94 5.21 6.28
CA MET A 424 3.13 5.21 7.50
C MET A 424 2.03 4.16 7.40
N ILE A 425 1.77 3.44 8.49
CA ILE A 425 0.71 2.44 8.59
C ILE A 425 -0.13 2.71 9.85
N LEU A 426 -1.45 2.66 9.69
CA LEU A 426 -2.45 2.73 10.75
C LEU A 426 -3.41 1.55 10.55
N ASN A 427 -3.50 0.64 11.52
CA ASN A 427 -4.36 -0.53 11.40
C ASN A 427 -5.07 -0.85 12.71
N LEU A 428 -6.15 -1.61 12.58
CA LEU A 428 -6.80 -2.25 13.70
C LEU A 428 -7.00 -3.72 13.34
N GLY A 429 -6.11 -4.60 13.76
CA GLY A 429 -6.24 -6.04 13.55
C GLY A 429 -6.59 -6.78 14.82
N PHE A 430 -6.65 -8.11 14.72
CA PHE A 430 -6.45 -8.99 15.85
C PHE A 430 -6.12 -10.42 15.42
N SER A 431 -5.30 -11.10 16.22
CA SER A 431 -4.87 -12.46 15.94
C SER A 431 -4.54 -13.24 17.20
N ASN A 432 -4.73 -14.57 17.14
CA ASN A 432 -4.21 -15.50 18.14
C ASN A 432 -2.67 -15.60 18.13
N SER A 433 -2.00 -15.19 17.05
CA SER A 433 -0.53 -15.12 16.99
C SER A 433 0.02 -13.83 17.59
N TRP A 434 -0.82 -12.82 17.81
CA TRP A 434 -0.45 -11.56 18.47
C TRP A 434 -0.56 -11.68 19.99
N VAL A 435 -1.77 -11.87 20.51
CA VAL A 435 -2.03 -12.11 21.93
C VAL A 435 -3.16 -13.11 22.14
N ALA A 436 -3.30 -13.62 23.37
CA ALA A 436 -4.50 -14.37 23.74
C ALA A 436 -5.74 -13.45 23.66
N ILE A 437 -6.82 -13.94 23.06
CA ILE A 437 -8.06 -13.17 22.88
C ILE A 437 -9.04 -13.46 24.02
N ASP A 438 -9.49 -12.42 24.72
CA ASP A 438 -10.59 -12.50 25.68
C ASP A 438 -11.93 -12.37 24.94
N TRP A 439 -12.42 -13.49 24.39
CA TRP A 439 -13.70 -13.54 23.67
C TRP A 439 -14.93 -13.17 24.50
N GLN A 440 -14.85 -13.25 25.84
CA GLN A 440 -15.98 -12.97 26.70
C GLN A 440 -16.20 -11.46 26.85
N ASP A 441 -15.11 -10.74 27.08
CA ASP A 441 -15.16 -9.32 27.41
C ASP A 441 -14.91 -8.43 26.19
N LEU A 442 -14.28 -8.94 25.12
CA LEU A 442 -14.15 -8.23 23.85
C LEU A 442 -15.52 -7.91 23.23
N LYS A 443 -15.62 -6.76 22.54
CA LYS A 443 -16.86 -6.27 21.94
C LYS A 443 -16.64 -5.82 20.51
N PHE A 444 -17.62 -6.11 19.67
CA PHE A 444 -17.69 -5.69 18.27
C PHE A 444 -19.04 -5.00 18.02
N PRO A 445 -19.10 -3.93 17.20
CA PRO A 445 -17.96 -3.31 16.53
C PRO A 445 -17.07 -2.53 17.49
N THR A 446 -15.80 -2.35 17.14
CA THR A 446 -14.88 -1.44 17.82
C THR A 446 -14.19 -0.55 16.80
N ILE A 447 -13.80 0.67 17.21
CA ILE A 447 -13.34 1.71 16.29
C ILE A 447 -12.10 2.37 16.88
N MET A 448 -11.00 2.29 16.14
CA MET A 448 -9.82 3.12 16.36
C MET A 448 -10.04 4.47 15.68
N ARG A 449 -9.85 5.57 16.42
CA ARG A 449 -10.05 6.93 15.89
C ARG A 449 -8.74 7.69 15.87
N VAL A 450 -8.41 8.26 14.71
CA VAL A 450 -7.22 9.10 14.54
C VAL A 450 -7.67 10.53 14.29
N ASP A 451 -7.32 11.42 15.21
CA ASP A 451 -7.57 12.86 15.15
C ASP A 451 -6.73 13.52 14.06
N TYR A 452 -5.44 13.21 14.06
CA TYR A 452 -4.51 13.73 13.07
C TYR A 452 -3.31 12.81 12.89
N VAL A 453 -2.67 12.96 11.74
CA VAL A 453 -1.32 12.51 11.43
C VAL A 453 -0.47 13.73 11.14
N ARG A 454 0.73 13.84 11.72
CA ARG A 454 1.68 14.94 11.46
C ARG A 454 3.11 14.42 11.37
N LEU A 455 3.85 14.93 10.38
CA LEU A 455 5.29 14.71 10.23
C LEU A 455 6.04 16.02 10.43
N TYR A 456 7.12 15.96 11.18
CA TYR A 456 7.98 17.11 11.46
C TYR A 456 9.43 16.78 11.12
N GLN A 457 10.17 17.73 10.54
CA GLN A 457 11.59 17.58 10.23
C GLN A 457 12.35 18.87 10.55
N PRO A 458 13.67 18.83 10.74
CA PRO A 458 14.46 20.03 10.93
C PRO A 458 14.33 21.00 9.75
N GLU A 459 14.37 22.30 10.03
CA GLU A 459 14.32 23.32 8.99
C GLU A 459 15.53 23.19 8.05
N GLY A 460 15.27 23.08 6.74
CA GLY A 460 16.32 22.90 5.72
C GLY A 460 16.73 21.45 5.46
N GLU A 461 16.25 20.48 6.25
CA GLU A 461 16.54 19.05 6.11
C GLU A 461 15.28 18.23 5.77
N THR A 462 14.35 18.83 5.02
CA THR A 462 13.10 18.17 4.65
C THR A 462 13.34 17.05 3.62
N MET A 463 12.90 15.84 3.97
CA MET A 463 13.05 14.62 3.19
C MET A 463 11.70 13.88 3.15
N ILE A 464 10.75 14.42 2.37
CA ILE A 464 9.44 13.82 2.07
C ILE A 464 9.47 13.30 0.62
N THR A 465 10.01 12.09 0.46
CA THR A 465 10.17 11.41 -0.82
C THR A 465 10.34 9.91 -0.59
N CYS A 466 9.84 9.10 -1.52
CA CYS A 466 10.11 7.66 -1.57
C CYS A 466 11.45 7.35 -2.29
N ASP A 467 12.09 8.38 -2.87
CA ASP A 467 13.40 8.29 -3.51
C ASP A 467 14.42 9.25 -2.89
N PRO A 468 14.79 9.08 -1.61
CA PRO A 468 15.91 9.80 -1.03
C PRO A 468 17.22 9.37 -1.72
N PRO A 469 18.19 10.28 -1.91
CA PRO A 469 19.45 9.97 -2.58
C PRO A 469 20.18 8.75 -1.98
N GLY A 470 20.48 7.75 -2.83
CA GLY A 470 21.14 6.50 -2.43
C GLY A 470 20.24 5.47 -1.77
N TYR A 471 18.95 5.77 -1.61
CA TYR A 471 17.92 4.90 -1.04
C TYR A 471 16.63 4.94 -1.89
N GLU A 472 16.78 5.10 -3.20
CA GLU A 472 15.67 5.11 -4.15
C GLU A 472 14.92 3.77 -4.17
N THR A 473 13.60 3.82 -4.33
CA THR A 473 12.72 2.64 -4.24
C THR A 473 11.70 2.58 -5.39
N THR A 474 11.24 3.71 -5.92
CA THR A 474 10.10 3.76 -6.85
C THR A 474 10.34 2.94 -8.10
N GLN A 475 11.54 3.06 -8.70
CA GLN A 475 11.88 2.32 -9.92
C GLN A 475 11.96 0.81 -9.67
N TYR A 476 12.59 0.40 -8.57
CA TYR A 476 12.68 -1.01 -8.19
C TYR A 476 11.30 -1.62 -7.95
N ILE A 477 10.42 -0.90 -7.26
CA ILE A 477 9.03 -1.34 -7.04
C ILE A 477 8.28 -1.46 -8.38
N ALA A 478 8.44 -0.48 -9.28
CA ALA A 478 7.81 -0.48 -10.59
C ALA A 478 8.25 -1.68 -11.45
N ASP A 479 9.55 -2.02 -11.41
CA ASP A 479 10.12 -3.15 -12.14
C ASP A 479 9.72 -4.52 -11.56
N HIS A 480 9.14 -4.54 -10.35
CA HIS A 480 8.76 -5.75 -9.60
C HIS A 480 7.28 -5.79 -9.21
N MET A 481 6.41 -5.03 -9.89
CA MET A 481 5.04 -4.75 -9.44
C MET A 481 4.18 -6.00 -9.15
N ASP A 482 4.42 -7.12 -9.84
CA ASP A 482 3.69 -8.37 -9.58
C ASP A 482 3.87 -8.85 -8.12
N ALA A 483 5.07 -8.70 -7.54
CA ALA A 483 5.33 -9.04 -6.14
C ALA A 483 4.54 -8.13 -5.18
N TYR A 484 4.37 -6.87 -5.56
CA TYR A 484 3.70 -5.86 -4.76
C TYR A 484 2.18 -5.89 -4.90
N THR A 485 1.61 -6.59 -5.89
CA THR A 485 0.16 -6.60 -6.17
C THR A 485 -0.49 -7.96 -5.97
N ASN A 486 0.29 -9.02 -5.74
CA ASN A 486 -0.23 -10.36 -5.47
C ASN A 486 -0.06 -10.77 -4.00
N PRO A 487 -1.13 -10.72 -3.18
CA PRO A 487 -1.05 -11.07 -1.76
C PRO A 487 -0.90 -12.59 -1.52
N ASN A 488 -1.10 -13.43 -2.53
CA ASN A 488 -0.98 -14.88 -2.39
C ASN A 488 0.48 -15.37 -2.40
N TRP A 489 1.42 -14.54 -2.85
CA TRP A 489 2.84 -14.87 -2.83
C TRP A 489 3.45 -14.49 -1.49
N THR A 490 4.00 -15.50 -0.81
CA THR A 490 4.58 -15.39 0.53
C THR A 490 6.10 -15.42 0.54
N LYS A 491 6.71 -15.79 -0.59
CA LYS A 491 8.17 -15.84 -0.77
C LYS A 491 8.57 -15.17 -2.07
N TRP A 492 9.79 -14.63 -2.11
CA TRP A 492 10.30 -13.95 -3.31
C TRP A 492 10.42 -14.90 -4.51
N ASP A 493 10.79 -16.16 -4.28
CA ASP A 493 10.94 -17.18 -5.34
C ASP A 493 9.63 -17.52 -6.09
N GLN A 494 8.47 -17.21 -5.49
CA GLN A 494 7.15 -17.42 -6.10
C GLN A 494 6.80 -16.33 -7.14
N THR A 495 7.51 -15.21 -7.11
CA THR A 495 7.23 -14.03 -7.96
C THR A 495 7.74 -14.20 -9.39
N GLY A 496 8.68 -15.11 -9.61
CA GLY A 496 9.42 -15.26 -10.87
C GLY A 496 10.65 -14.35 -11.00
N TYR A 497 10.86 -13.42 -10.06
CA TYR A 497 12.08 -12.62 -9.98
C TYR A 497 13.22 -13.42 -9.34
N GLY A 498 14.45 -13.17 -9.81
CA GLY A 498 15.64 -13.85 -9.30
C GLY A 498 15.99 -13.39 -7.88
N TRP A 499 16.62 -14.27 -7.10
CA TRP A 499 17.29 -13.86 -5.86
C TRP A 499 18.71 -13.34 -6.20
N PRO A 500 19.04 -12.08 -5.89
CA PRO A 500 20.33 -11.50 -6.27
C PRO A 500 21.52 -12.25 -5.67
N LYS A 501 22.59 -12.43 -6.46
CA LYS A 501 23.85 -12.99 -5.95
C LYS A 501 24.68 -11.93 -5.25
N HIS A 502 25.49 -12.37 -4.29
CA HIS A 502 26.39 -11.51 -3.55
C HIS A 502 27.73 -12.21 -3.26
N LYS A 503 28.72 -11.45 -2.83
CA LYS A 503 30.10 -11.92 -2.67
C LYS A 503 30.28 -13.19 -1.82
N LEU A 504 29.40 -13.44 -0.85
CA LEU A 504 29.52 -14.59 0.06
C LEU A 504 28.93 -15.88 -0.54
N ASN A 505 27.93 -15.78 -1.43
CA ASN A 505 27.35 -16.93 -2.11
C ASN A 505 27.92 -17.16 -3.53
N ASN A 506 28.66 -16.18 -4.06
CA ASN A 506 29.37 -16.27 -5.34
C ASN A 506 30.81 -15.73 -5.22
N PRO A 507 31.75 -16.53 -4.69
CA PRO A 507 33.13 -16.08 -4.48
C PRO A 507 33.82 -15.75 -5.81
N GLY A 508 34.24 -14.51 -5.97
CA GLY A 508 34.96 -14.03 -7.16
C GLY A 508 34.17 -13.09 -8.07
N CYS A 509 32.91 -12.78 -7.75
CA CYS A 509 32.21 -11.68 -8.41
C CYS A 509 32.73 -10.32 -7.93
N GLU A 510 32.73 -9.34 -8.84
CA GLU A 510 32.96 -7.94 -8.48
C GLU A 510 31.68 -7.34 -7.89
N VAL A 511 31.81 -6.49 -6.88
CA VAL A 511 30.66 -5.84 -6.23
C VAL A 511 30.19 -4.69 -7.11
N GLY A 512 28.90 -4.63 -7.41
CA GLY A 512 28.32 -3.53 -8.17
C GLY A 512 28.46 -2.21 -7.41
N SER A 513 28.75 -1.13 -8.13
CA SER A 513 28.72 0.23 -7.59
C SER A 513 27.57 1.00 -8.20
N SER A 514 26.83 1.76 -7.38
CA SER A 514 25.96 2.81 -7.91
C SER A 514 26.80 3.78 -8.75
N SER A 515 26.37 4.01 -10.00
CA SER A 515 26.98 5.07 -10.80
C SER A 515 26.65 6.42 -10.15
N PRO A 516 27.63 7.33 -10.00
CA PRO A 516 27.45 8.59 -9.29
C PRO A 516 26.46 9.55 -9.94
#